data_AF-A0A1J4JMJ2-F1
#
_entry.id   AF-A0A1J4JMJ2-F1
#
_cell.length_a   1.000
_cell.length_b   1.000
_cell.length_c   1.000
_cell.angle_alpha   90.00
_cell.angle_beta   90.00
_cell.angle_gamma   90.00
#
_symmetry.space_group_name_H-M   'P 1'
#
loop_
_entity.id
_entity.type
_entity.pdbx_description
1 polymer ?
#
loop_
_entity_poly.entity_id
_entity_poly.type
_entity_poly.pdbx_seq_one_letter_code
_entity_poly.pdbx_strand_id
1 'polypeptide(L)'
;MSEDGIHQSSDNLSMNNTTIEKLGSYNHCVALIEKETKIPNFIKYIKVIDQHFGVTPVSSTDDLMRSAIKSDNRDIIVLSGYAHMLLAEQMYQQNYDIEDINKEISKAEALLDFANLGGNHPLLPRTMKLKRRVNWKSYTKLVLTCIFILIAIILLGLGYRYVDMNDIDFL
;
A
#
# COMPACT_ATOMS: atom_id res chain seq x y z
N MET A 1 6.77 47.25 21.84
CA MET A 1 5.61 46.93 20.99
C MET A 1 6.22 46.52 19.65
N SER A 2 6.79 45.33 19.46
CA SER A 2 6.51 43.97 19.98
C SER A 2 5.13 43.47 19.59
N GLU A 3 5.12 42.25 19.02
CA GLU A 3 4.08 41.47 18.32
C GLU A 3 4.16 41.59 16.79
N ASP A 4 4.24 40.57 15.94
CA ASP A 4 4.44 39.10 15.95
C ASP A 4 4.72 38.77 14.45
N GLY A 5 5.61 37.88 14.00
CA GLY A 5 5.77 36.48 14.39
C GLY A 5 5.15 35.58 13.31
N ILE A 6 6.00 34.79 12.61
CA ILE A 6 5.72 33.41 12.12
C ILE A 6 4.87 33.31 10.82
N HIS A 7 5.13 32.52 9.77
CA HIS A 7 6.03 31.42 9.42
C HIS A 7 6.31 31.51 7.91
N GLN A 8 7.55 31.76 7.49
CA GLN A 8 8.01 31.26 6.19
C GLN A 8 8.41 29.80 6.42
N SER A 9 7.52 28.86 6.09
CA SER A 9 7.88 27.44 5.95
C SER A 9 8.67 27.29 4.66
N SER A 10 9.93 27.73 4.70
CA SER A 10 10.97 27.27 3.79
C SER A 10 11.24 25.81 4.13
N ASP A 11 10.43 24.91 3.55
CA ASP A 11 10.79 23.51 3.33
C ASP A 11 11.97 23.49 2.34
N ASN A 12 13.15 23.84 2.86
CA ASN A 12 14.40 23.40 2.29
C ASN A 12 14.35 21.87 2.34
N LEU A 13 13.93 21.26 1.24
CA LEU A 13 14.36 19.91 0.88
C LEU A 13 15.89 19.96 0.93
N SER A 14 16.43 19.62 2.09
CA SER A 14 17.78 19.11 2.23
C SER A 14 17.91 18.04 1.16
N MET A 15 18.63 18.34 0.08
CA MET A 15 19.12 17.32 -0.84
C MET A 15 20.05 16.45 0.00
N ASN A 16 19.47 15.44 0.63
CA ASN A 16 20.14 14.62 1.61
C ASN A 16 21.21 13.78 0.93
N ASN A 17 22.43 13.90 1.44
CA ASN A 17 23.59 13.07 1.10
C ASN A 17 23.44 11.63 1.64
N THR A 18 22.23 11.07 1.60
CA THR A 18 21.99 9.68 1.96
C THR A 18 22.55 8.81 0.84
N THR A 19 23.72 8.23 1.09
CA THR A 19 24.37 7.26 0.21
C THR A 19 24.09 5.85 0.69
N ILE A 20 23.51 5.04 -0.18
CA ILE A 20 23.31 3.62 0.03
C ILE A 20 24.51 2.88 -0.54
N GLU A 21 25.17 2.08 0.29
CA GLU A 21 26.35 1.32 -0.12
C GLU A 21 25.95 0.38 -1.29
N LYS A 22 26.72 0.41 -2.39
CA LYS A 22 26.48 -0.30 -3.67
C LYS A 22 25.43 0.31 -4.62
N LEU A 23 24.53 1.19 -4.17
CA LEU A 23 23.53 1.84 -5.03
C LEU A 23 23.77 3.34 -5.25
N GLY A 24 24.61 3.98 -4.44
CA GLY A 24 24.98 5.39 -4.62
C GLY A 24 24.03 6.36 -3.89
N SER A 25 23.88 7.57 -4.39
CA SER A 25 23.02 8.58 -3.75
C SER A 25 21.53 8.22 -3.87
N TYR A 26 20.70 8.78 -2.99
CA TYR A 26 19.24 8.65 -3.04
C TYR A 26 18.67 8.83 -4.46
N ASN A 27 19.05 9.91 -5.15
CA ASN A 27 18.58 10.20 -6.51
C ASN A 27 19.03 9.14 -7.53
N HIS A 28 20.22 8.57 -7.36
CA HIS A 28 20.69 7.48 -8.20
C HIS A 28 19.88 6.21 -7.97
N CYS A 29 19.55 5.91 -6.71
CA CYS A 29 18.71 4.78 -6.34
C CYS A 29 17.33 4.90 -6.99
N VAL A 30 16.68 6.07 -6.89
CA VAL A 30 15.38 6.34 -7.53
C VAL A 30 15.45 6.09 -9.04
N ALA A 31 16.44 6.69 -9.72
CA ALA A 31 16.58 6.55 -11.18
C ALA A 31 16.87 5.11 -11.62
N LEU A 32 17.56 4.34 -10.80
CA LEU A 32 17.91 2.95 -11.06
C LEU A 32 16.70 2.03 -10.87
N ILE A 33 15.91 2.25 -9.81
CA ILE A 33 14.68 1.51 -9.52
C ILE A 33 13.60 1.78 -10.58
N GLU A 34 13.42 3.03 -11.00
CA GLU A 34 12.41 3.41 -12.01
C GLU A 34 12.66 2.80 -13.40
N LYS A 35 13.92 2.53 -13.73
CA LYS A 35 14.31 1.93 -15.02
C LYS A 35 14.31 0.41 -15.00
N GLU A 36 14.24 -0.21 -13.81
CA GLU A 36 14.34 -1.66 -13.70
C GLU A 36 13.00 -2.31 -14.05
N THR A 37 13.07 -3.28 -14.96
CA THR A 37 11.90 -4.03 -15.46
C THR A 37 11.94 -5.50 -15.06
N LYS A 38 13.12 -6.00 -14.69
CA LYS A 38 13.34 -7.39 -14.29
C LYS A 38 13.12 -7.54 -12.79
N ILE A 39 12.04 -8.22 -12.42
CA ILE A 39 11.67 -8.51 -11.02
C ILE A 39 12.84 -9.04 -10.17
N PRO A 40 13.68 -10.00 -10.64
CA PRO A 40 14.78 -10.49 -9.82
C PRO A 40 15.84 -9.44 -9.47
N ASN A 41 16.11 -8.49 -10.38
CA ASN A 41 17.03 -7.40 -10.12
C ASN A 41 16.39 -6.35 -9.22
N PHE A 42 15.10 -6.07 -9.44
CA PHE A 42 14.31 -5.18 -8.62
C PHE A 42 14.33 -5.60 -7.14
N ILE A 43 14.13 -6.90 -6.89
CA ILE A 43 14.21 -7.51 -5.56
C ILE A 43 15.61 -7.36 -4.97
N LYS A 44 16.68 -7.47 -5.77
CA LYS A 44 18.05 -7.25 -5.27
C LYS A 44 18.26 -5.81 -4.81
N TYR A 45 17.72 -4.83 -5.54
CA TYR A 45 17.83 -3.42 -5.16
C TYR A 45 17.07 -3.12 -3.88
N ILE A 46 15.82 -3.61 -3.77
CA ILE A 46 15.02 -3.51 -2.54
C ILE A 46 15.77 -4.13 -1.36
N LYS A 47 16.34 -5.33 -1.52
CA LYS A 47 17.11 -5.97 -0.46
C LYS A 47 18.29 -5.13 0.03
N VAL A 48 18.99 -4.44 -0.86
CA VAL A 48 20.10 -3.55 -0.47
C VAL A 48 19.57 -2.31 0.28
N ILE A 49 18.42 -1.77 -0.14
CA ILE A 49 17.78 -0.65 0.55
C ILE A 49 17.29 -1.09 1.93
N ASP A 50 16.60 -2.22 2.04
CA ASP A 50 16.05 -2.74 3.29
C ASP A 50 17.13 -3.16 4.29
N GLN A 51 18.32 -3.55 3.79
CA GLN A 51 19.49 -3.81 4.63
C GLN A 51 19.91 -2.59 5.46
N HIS A 52 19.58 -1.36 5.04
CA HIS A 52 19.83 -0.16 5.85
C HIS A 52 19.01 -0.13 7.15
N PHE A 53 17.92 -0.90 7.22
CA PHE A 53 17.16 -1.08 8.45
C PHE A 53 17.74 -2.22 9.33
N GLY A 54 18.76 -2.94 8.86
CA GLY A 54 19.31 -4.12 9.55
C GLY A 54 18.49 -5.39 9.32
N VAL A 55 17.66 -5.40 8.28
CA VAL A 55 16.70 -6.47 8.00
C VAL A 55 17.33 -7.56 7.13
N THR A 56 17.07 -8.83 7.48
CA THR A 56 17.56 -9.97 6.69
C THR A 56 16.65 -10.24 5.49
N PRO A 57 17.16 -10.83 4.38
CA PRO A 57 16.40 -11.00 3.13
C PRO A 57 15.15 -11.90 3.19
N VAL A 58 14.88 -12.51 4.34
CA VAL A 58 13.81 -13.49 4.59
C VAL A 58 12.83 -12.97 5.67
N SER A 59 13.01 -11.73 6.11
CA SER A 59 12.21 -11.10 7.15
C SER A 59 10.74 -10.95 6.76
N SER A 60 9.85 -11.11 7.73
CA SER A 60 8.43 -10.80 7.55
C SER A 60 8.20 -9.28 7.39
N THR A 61 7.01 -8.89 6.94
CA THR A 61 6.60 -7.47 6.89
C THR A 61 6.67 -6.83 8.28
N ASP A 62 6.33 -7.55 9.33
CA ASP A 62 6.39 -7.05 10.71
C ASP A 62 7.83 -6.79 11.16
N ASP A 63 8.77 -7.65 10.76
CA ASP A 63 10.20 -7.47 11.06
C ASP A 63 10.78 -6.27 10.31
N LEU A 64 10.40 -6.09 9.04
CA LEU A 64 10.76 -4.91 8.25
C LEU A 64 10.26 -3.65 8.93
N MET A 65 8.99 -3.61 9.34
CA MET A 65 8.40 -2.45 10.01
C MET A 65 9.04 -2.17 11.37
N ARG A 66 9.26 -3.19 12.20
CA ARG A 66 9.96 -3.03 13.50
C ARG A 66 11.37 -2.46 13.34
N SER A 67 12.03 -2.79 12.25
CA SER A 67 13.37 -2.31 11.94
C SER A 67 13.36 -0.91 11.34
N ALA A 68 12.39 -0.62 10.48
CA ALA A 68 12.15 0.72 9.95
C ALA A 68 11.80 1.73 11.07
N ILE A 69 11.04 1.31 12.09
CA ILE A 69 10.73 2.14 13.27
C ILE A 69 11.98 2.56 14.03
N LYS A 70 13.01 1.71 14.06
CA LYS A 70 14.30 2.00 14.70
C LYS A 70 15.22 2.84 13.82
N SER A 71 14.85 3.10 12.57
CA SER A 71 15.64 3.88 11.63
C SER A 71 15.27 5.36 11.76
N ASP A 72 16.25 6.20 12.09
CA ASP A 72 16.07 7.64 12.12
C ASP A 72 16.07 8.28 10.71
N ASN A 73 16.33 7.50 9.66
CA ASN A 73 16.44 8.01 8.30
C ASN A 73 15.13 7.87 7.52
N ARG A 74 14.27 8.88 7.66
CA ARG A 74 12.99 9.01 6.96
C ARG A 74 13.10 8.82 5.44
N ASP A 75 14.16 9.34 4.80
CA ASP A 75 14.30 9.24 3.34
C ASP A 75 14.49 7.80 2.89
N ILE A 76 15.27 6.99 3.62
CA ILE A 76 15.45 5.57 3.30
C ILE A 76 14.11 4.83 3.43
N ILE A 77 13.29 5.19 4.43
CA ILE A 77 11.95 4.63 4.61
C ILE A 77 11.06 4.96 3.41
N VAL A 78 11.06 6.22 2.96
CA VAL A 78 10.33 6.65 1.76
C VAL A 78 10.83 5.90 0.52
N LEU A 79 12.15 5.75 0.37
CA LEU A 79 12.76 5.05 -0.77
C LEU A 79 12.39 3.57 -0.80
N SER A 80 12.44 2.88 0.35
CA SER A 80 12.01 1.49 0.47
C SER A 80 10.52 1.35 0.15
N GLY A 81 9.68 2.22 0.71
CA GLY A 81 8.24 2.25 0.40
C GLY A 81 7.94 2.48 -1.08
N TYR A 82 8.69 3.40 -1.72
CA TYR A 82 8.58 3.66 -3.16
C TYR A 82 9.02 2.45 -3.99
N ALA A 83 10.11 1.79 -3.60
CA ALA A 83 10.62 0.62 -4.28
C ALA A 83 9.64 -0.57 -4.21
N HIS A 84 9.09 -0.86 -3.04
CA HIS A 84 8.05 -1.89 -2.87
C HIS A 84 6.80 -1.59 -3.69
N MET A 85 6.38 -0.31 -3.79
CA MET A 85 5.26 0.09 -4.65
C MET A 85 5.55 -0.20 -6.12
N LEU A 86 6.71 0.21 -6.64
CA LEU A 86 7.09 -0.03 -8.02
C LEU A 86 7.26 -1.52 -8.34
N LEU A 87 7.81 -2.30 -7.40
CA LEU A 87 7.88 -3.75 -7.53
C LEU A 87 6.47 -4.35 -7.68
N ALA A 88 5.53 -3.94 -6.84
CA ALA A 88 4.15 -4.40 -6.92
C ALA A 88 3.49 -4.03 -8.26
N GLU A 89 3.75 -2.83 -8.79
CA GLU A 89 3.27 -2.43 -10.12
C GLU A 89 3.84 -3.34 -11.22
N GLN A 90 5.12 -3.66 -11.15
CA GLN A 90 5.78 -4.52 -12.13
C GLN A 90 5.32 -5.97 -12.03
N MET A 91 5.12 -6.49 -10.81
CA MET A 91 4.57 -7.82 -10.56
C MET A 91 3.13 -7.94 -11.10
N TYR A 92 2.32 -6.89 -10.92
CA TYR A 92 0.97 -6.82 -11.50
C TYR A 92 1.00 -6.84 -13.02
N GLN A 93 1.88 -6.07 -13.66
CA GLN A 93 2.04 -6.09 -15.13
C GLN A 93 2.46 -7.46 -15.66
N GLN A 94 3.24 -8.22 -14.89
CA GLN A 94 3.72 -9.55 -15.26
C GLN A 94 2.81 -10.69 -14.79
N ASN A 95 1.61 -10.39 -14.27
CA ASN A 95 0.61 -11.37 -13.81
C ASN A 95 1.13 -12.34 -12.74
N TYR A 96 1.91 -11.85 -11.78
CA TYR A 96 2.26 -12.61 -10.58
C TYR A 96 1.04 -12.90 -9.70
N ASP A 97 1.22 -13.78 -8.72
CA ASP A 97 0.17 -14.12 -7.78
C ASP A 97 -0.34 -12.89 -6.99
N ILE A 98 -1.66 -12.84 -6.80
CA ILE A 98 -2.33 -11.72 -6.16
C ILE A 98 -1.90 -11.57 -4.69
N GLU A 99 -1.66 -12.67 -3.99
CA GLU A 99 -1.23 -12.62 -2.58
C GLU A 99 0.16 -12.00 -2.47
N ASP A 100 1.08 -12.37 -3.35
CA ASP A 100 2.44 -11.83 -3.35
C ASP A 100 2.45 -10.34 -3.73
N ILE A 101 1.64 -9.94 -4.71
CA ILE A 101 1.47 -8.51 -5.04
C ILE A 101 0.90 -7.74 -3.83
N ASN A 102 -0.11 -8.28 -3.16
CA ASN A 102 -0.72 -7.64 -1.99
C ASN A 102 0.25 -7.53 -0.80
N LYS A 103 1.17 -8.49 -0.62
CA LYS A 103 2.24 -8.39 0.40
C LYS A 103 3.14 -7.20 0.13
N GLU A 104 3.58 -7.01 -1.11
CA GLU A 104 4.44 -5.89 -1.49
C GLU A 104 3.71 -4.53 -1.40
N ILE A 105 2.43 -4.48 -1.79
CA ILE A 105 1.58 -3.29 -1.58
C ILE A 105 1.47 -2.96 -0.09
N SER A 106 1.27 -3.95 0.77
CA SER A 106 1.11 -3.74 2.21
C SER A 106 2.40 -3.21 2.85
N LYS A 107 3.56 -3.70 2.43
CA LYS A 107 4.87 -3.14 2.83
C LYS A 107 5.01 -1.68 2.40
N ALA A 108 4.68 -1.38 1.15
CA ALA A 108 4.75 -0.02 0.63
C ALA A 108 3.82 0.94 1.38
N GLU A 109 2.55 0.55 1.61
CA GLU A 109 1.59 1.33 2.39
C GLU A 109 2.12 1.61 3.81
N ALA A 110 2.59 0.58 4.52
CA ALA A 110 3.06 0.71 5.89
C ALA A 110 4.30 1.60 6.01
N LEU A 111 5.27 1.47 5.10
CA LEU A 111 6.49 2.29 5.10
C LEU A 111 6.20 3.75 4.75
N LEU A 112 5.36 4.01 3.75
CA LEU A 112 5.01 5.37 3.34
C LEU A 112 4.14 6.09 4.38
N ASP A 113 3.24 5.36 5.04
CA ASP A 113 2.43 5.87 6.14
C ASP A 113 3.30 6.20 7.36
N PHE A 114 4.24 5.30 7.71
CA PHE A 114 5.20 5.52 8.79
C PHE A 114 6.12 6.72 8.52
N ALA A 115 6.65 6.85 7.30
CA ALA A 115 7.54 7.96 6.93
C ALA A 115 6.92 9.35 7.10
N ASN A 116 5.58 9.44 7.07
CA ASN A 116 4.85 10.69 7.31
C ASN A 116 4.07 10.70 8.63
N LEU A 117 4.31 9.75 9.53
CA LEU A 117 3.60 9.62 10.82
C LEU A 117 2.06 9.64 10.67
N GLY A 118 1.54 9.00 9.63
CA GLY A 118 0.09 9.02 9.32
C GLY A 118 -0.39 10.24 8.53
N GLY A 119 0.52 11.12 8.08
CA GLY A 119 0.20 12.19 7.13
C GLY A 119 -0.02 11.65 5.71
N ASN A 120 -0.85 12.35 4.91
CA ASN A 120 -1.15 11.96 3.52
C ASN A 120 0.11 12.03 2.62
N HIS A 121 0.91 10.95 2.59
CA HIS A 121 2.03 10.83 1.66
C HIS A 121 1.50 10.87 0.21
N PRO A 122 2.07 11.67 -0.70
CA PRO A 122 1.58 11.81 -2.08
C PRO A 122 1.55 10.50 -2.87
N LEU A 123 2.29 9.48 -2.40
CA LEU A 123 2.34 8.14 -3.00
C LEU A 123 1.27 7.18 -2.45
N LEU A 124 0.64 7.44 -1.30
CA LEU A 124 -0.42 6.59 -0.74
C LEU A 124 -1.66 6.48 -1.66
N PRO A 125 -2.12 7.57 -2.31
CA PRO A 125 -3.19 7.44 -3.31
C PRO A 125 -2.83 6.52 -4.47
N ARG A 126 -1.54 6.42 -4.83
CA ARG A 126 -1.05 5.54 -5.90
C ARG A 126 -1.05 4.07 -5.45
N THR A 127 -0.58 3.77 -4.24
CA THR A 127 -0.63 2.41 -3.67
C THR A 127 -2.07 1.92 -3.52
N MET A 128 -2.98 2.76 -3.00
CA MET A 128 -4.41 2.42 -2.87
C MET A 128 -5.07 2.15 -4.22
N LYS A 129 -4.78 2.96 -5.24
CA LYS A 129 -5.28 2.73 -6.61
C LYS A 129 -4.76 1.40 -7.18
N LEU A 130 -3.50 1.06 -6.92
CA LEU A 130 -2.93 -0.23 -7.32
C LEU A 130 -3.65 -1.40 -6.61
N LYS A 131 -3.81 -1.34 -5.29
CA LYS A 131 -4.54 -2.35 -4.49
C LYS A 131 -5.95 -2.61 -5.02
N ARG A 132 -6.66 -1.54 -5.39
CA ARG A 132 -8.00 -1.63 -6.00
C ARG A 132 -7.98 -2.32 -7.36
N ARG A 133 -6.99 -2.03 -8.21
CA ARG A 133 -6.85 -2.68 -9.53
C ARG A 133 -6.54 -4.16 -9.41
N VAL A 134 -5.62 -4.53 -8.51
CA VAL A 134 -5.22 -5.91 -8.22
C VAL A 134 -6.42 -6.73 -7.74
N ASN A 135 -7.19 -6.20 -6.78
CA ASN A 135 -8.30 -6.92 -6.16
C ASN A 135 -9.66 -6.66 -6.82
N TRP A 136 -9.71 -6.10 -8.03
CA TRP A 136 -10.96 -5.73 -8.70
C TRP A 136 -11.91 -6.92 -8.86
N LYS A 137 -11.38 -8.11 -9.20
CA LYS A 137 -12.18 -9.34 -9.34
C LYS A 137 -12.77 -9.82 -8.01
N SER A 138 -12.06 -9.64 -6.90
CA SER A 138 -12.56 -9.98 -5.58
C SER A 138 -13.65 -9.02 -5.13
N TYR A 139 -13.50 -7.73 -5.47
CA TYR A 139 -14.52 -6.71 -5.21
C TYR A 139 -15.81 -6.98 -5.99
N THR A 140 -15.73 -7.33 -7.28
CA THR A 140 -16.93 -7.65 -8.06
C THR A 140 -17.66 -8.89 -7.55
N LYS A 141 -16.91 -9.92 -7.11
CA LYS A 141 -17.51 -11.10 -6.44
C LYS A 141 -18.25 -10.70 -5.16
N LEU A 142 -17.64 -9.89 -4.30
CA LEU A 142 -18.26 -9.41 -3.06
C LEU A 142 -19.58 -8.68 -3.35
N VAL A 143 -19.57 -7.74 -4.31
CA VAL A 143 -20.77 -6.99 -4.70
C VAL A 143 -21.87 -7.93 -5.21
N LEU A 144 -21.53 -8.90 -6.05
CA LEU A 144 -22.49 -9.90 -6.56
C LEU A 144 -23.10 -10.70 -5.41
N THR A 145 -22.30 -11.14 -4.44
CA THR A 145 -22.77 -11.86 -3.26
C THR A 145 -23.71 -11.00 -2.41
N CYS A 146 -23.39 -9.72 -2.20
CA CYS A 146 -24.26 -8.79 -1.48
C CYS A 146 -25.61 -8.60 -2.18
N ILE A 147 -25.62 -8.46 -3.51
CA ILE A 147 -26.85 -8.35 -4.30
C ILE A 147 -27.70 -9.62 -4.15
N PHE A 148 -27.07 -10.80 -4.22
CA PHE A 148 -27.76 -12.08 -4.06
C PHE A 148 -28.43 -12.21 -2.69
N ILE A 149 -27.72 -11.83 -1.61
CA ILE A 149 -28.26 -11.82 -0.24
C ILE A 149 -29.45 -10.85 -0.14
N LEU A 150 -29.33 -9.66 -0.72
CA LEU A 150 -30.40 -8.66 -0.70
C LEU A 150 -31.66 -9.14 -1.42
N ILE A 151 -31.51 -9.80 -2.57
CA ILE A 151 -32.63 -10.44 -3.29
C ILE A 151 -33.27 -11.54 -2.42
N ALA A 152 -32.46 -12.38 -1.76
CA ALA A 152 -32.98 -13.43 -0.90
C ALA A 152 -33.81 -12.86 0.28
N ILE A 153 -33.35 -11.77 0.90
CA ILE A 153 -34.10 -11.09 1.98
C ILE A 153 -35.44 -10.55 1.46
N ILE A 154 -35.45 -9.92 0.28
CA ILE A 154 -36.68 -9.39 -0.32
C ILE A 154 -37.66 -10.53 -0.62
N LEU A 155 -37.19 -11.65 -1.19
CA LEU A 155 -38.03 -12.80 -1.50
C LEU A 155 -38.62 -13.44 -0.23
N LEU A 156 -37.82 -13.54 0.85
CA LEU A 156 -38.32 -14.02 2.14
C LEU A 156 -39.38 -13.09 2.73
N GLY A 157 -39.18 -11.77 2.65
CA GLY A 157 -40.17 -10.79 3.11
C GLY A 157 -41.48 -10.83 2.32
N LEU A 158 -41.40 -11.00 0.99
CA LEU A 158 -42.58 -11.18 0.14
C LEU A 158 -43.30 -12.51 0.44
N GLY A 159 -42.55 -13.60 0.62
CA GLY A 159 -43.10 -14.89 1.00
C GLY A 159 -43.82 -14.84 2.34
N TYR A 160 -43.21 -14.22 3.36
CA TYR A 160 -43.83 -14.02 4.67
C TYR A 160 -45.15 -13.24 4.56
N ARG A 161 -45.14 -12.13 3.81
CA ARG A 161 -46.34 -11.32 3.58
C ARG A 161 -47.44 -12.09 2.83
N TYR A 162 -47.07 -12.96 1.89
CA TYR A 162 -48.03 -13.79 1.15
C TYR A 162 -48.69 -14.85 2.04
N VAL A 163 -47.94 -15.45 2.98
CA VAL A 163 -48.50 -16.40 3.96
C VAL A 163 -49.46 -15.69 4.91
N ASP A 164 -49.07 -14.54 5.46
CA ASP A 164 -49.90 -13.75 6.38
C ASP A 164 -51.24 -13.31 5.75
N MET A 165 -51.25 -12.94 4.45
CA MET A 165 -52.50 -12.61 3.76
C MET A 165 -53.43 -13.81 3.55
N ASN A 166 -52.91 -15.03 3.34
CA ASN A 166 -53.74 -16.22 3.16
C ASN A 166 -54.35 -16.73 4.47
N ASP A 167 -53.71 -16.47 5.62
CA ASP A 167 -54.27 -16.82 6.93
C ASP A 167 -55.48 -15.96 7.30
N ILE A 168 -55.63 -14.77 6.70
CA ILE A 168 -56.77 -13.86 6.93
C ILE A 168 -58.01 -14.29 6.13
N ASP A 169 -57.84 -14.87 4.95
CA ASP A 169 -58.96 -15.31 4.08
C ASP A 169 -59.59 -16.65 4.52
N PHE A 170 -59.02 -17.33 5.52
CA PHE A 170 -59.50 -18.62 6.03
C PHE A 170 -60.38 -18.51 7.30
N LEU A 171 -60.59 -17.31 7.85
CA LEU A 171 -61.36 -17.02 9.06
C LEU A 171 -62.69 -16.32 8.75
#